data_AF-A0A925DB16-F1
#
_entry.id   AF-A0A925DB16-F1
#
_cell.length_a   1.000
_cell.length_b   1.000
_cell.length_c   1.000
_cell.angle_alpha   90.00
_cell.angle_beta   90.00
_cell.angle_gamma   90.00
#
_symmetry.space_group_name_H-M   'P 1'
#
loop_
_entity.id
_entity.type
_entity.pdbx_description
1 polymer ?
#
loop_
_entity_poly.entity_id
_entity_poly.type
_entity_poly.pdbx_seq_one_letter_code
_entity_poly.pdbx_strand_id
1 'polypeptide(L)'
;MARPCDLVIDAAGRVYVAELGYLAGMWPGTVPPHPNATGGRVSIFDSSGGLLARVGGGENPSEPGDFFAPHDIWLDSQGSLYVSEVIRSAASGKKPTGRDFHTLQKFVKT
;
A
#
# COMPACT_ATOMS: atom_id res chain seq x y z
N MET A 1 -3.68 10.12 8.36
CA MET A 1 -3.52 8.80 9.03
C MET A 1 -3.80 7.69 8.01
N ALA A 2 -3.18 6.52 8.16
CA ALA A 2 -3.43 5.35 7.31
C ALA A 2 -3.47 4.06 8.17
N ARG A 3 -3.74 2.91 7.53
CA ARG A 3 -3.96 1.61 8.19
C ARG A 3 -2.82 0.64 7.86
N PRO A 4 -1.74 0.55 8.67
CA PRO A 4 -0.61 -0.32 8.38
C PRO A 4 -1.02 -1.79 8.47
N CYS A 5 -0.51 -2.62 7.56
CA CYS A 5 -0.81 -4.05 7.49
C CYS A 5 0.44 -4.92 7.66
N ASP A 6 1.55 -4.54 7.03
CA ASP A 6 2.80 -5.28 7.09
C ASP A 6 4.01 -4.37 6.86
N LEU A 7 5.20 -4.86 7.22
CA LEU A 7 6.46 -4.18 7.00
C LEU A 7 7.61 -5.11 6.60
N VAL A 8 8.60 -4.54 5.92
CA VAL A 8 9.88 -5.18 5.65
C VAL A 8 11.02 -4.21 5.90
N ILE A 9 12.15 -4.71 6.39
CA ILE A 9 13.35 -3.91 6.68
C ILE A 9 14.47 -4.35 5.75
N ASP A 10 15.14 -3.38 5.12
CA ASP A 10 16.28 -3.68 4.25
C ASP A 10 17.62 -3.74 5.02
N ALA A 11 18.69 -4.14 4.32
CA ALA A 11 20.02 -4.24 4.91
C ALA A 11 20.62 -2.90 5.39
N ALA A 12 20.08 -1.77 4.94
CA ALA A 12 20.46 -0.44 5.40
C ALA A 12 19.64 0.04 6.61
N GLY A 13 18.71 -0.78 7.10
CA GLY A 13 17.83 -0.46 8.22
C GLY A 13 16.64 0.44 7.85
N ARG A 14 16.33 0.59 6.55
CA ARG A 14 15.13 1.32 6.10
C ARG A 14 13.90 0.44 6.30
N VAL A 15 12.84 1.01 6.85
CA VAL A 15 11.59 0.32 7.15
C VAL A 15 10.54 0.69 6.11
N TYR A 16 10.02 -0.30 5.39
CA TYR A 16 8.98 -0.14 4.38
C TYR A 16 7.68 -0.67 4.97
N VAL A 17 6.62 0.15 4.97
CA VAL A 17 5.33 -0.20 5.58
C VAL A 17 4.24 -0.11 4.53
N ALA A 18 3.51 -1.20 4.31
CA ALA A 18 2.29 -1.20 3.49
C ALA A 18 1.10 -0.71 4.31
N GLU A 19 0.31 0.21 3.76
CA GLU A 19 -0.80 0.87 4.44
C GLU A 19 -2.05 0.92 3.56
N LEU A 20 -3.20 0.37 4.01
CA LEU A 20 -4.44 0.27 3.22
C LEU A 20 -5.11 1.60 2.86
N GLY A 21 -4.80 2.69 3.58
CA GLY A 21 -5.48 3.99 3.40
C GLY A 21 -7.00 3.94 3.66
N TYR A 22 -7.72 4.96 3.19
CA TYR A 22 -9.16 5.16 3.42
C TYR A 22 -9.97 5.49 2.14
N LEU A 23 -9.36 5.39 0.94
CA LEU A 23 -10.05 5.63 -0.33
C LEU A 23 -10.61 4.35 -0.97
N ALA A 24 -9.84 3.27 -0.94
CA ALA A 24 -10.25 1.95 -1.42
C ALA A 24 -10.08 0.90 -0.32
N GLY A 25 -10.60 -0.31 -0.54
CA GLY A 25 -10.47 -1.42 0.41
C GLY A 25 -11.07 -1.13 1.79
N MET A 26 -12.23 -0.47 1.83
CA MET A 26 -12.92 -0.06 3.06
C MET A 26 -13.95 -1.11 3.45
N TRP A 27 -13.68 -1.85 4.54
CA TRP A 27 -14.67 -2.77 5.10
C TRP A 27 -15.87 -2.01 5.69
N PRO A 28 -17.06 -2.62 5.75
CA PRO A 28 -18.22 -2.03 6.41
C PRO A 28 -17.88 -1.50 7.81
N GLY A 29 -18.24 -0.26 8.09
CA GLY A 29 -17.92 0.41 9.36
C GLY A 29 -16.56 1.12 9.40
N THR A 30 -15.73 1.02 8.36
CA THR A 30 -14.52 1.83 8.24
C THR A 30 -14.90 3.23 7.79
N VAL A 31 -14.46 4.26 8.52
CA VAL A 31 -14.73 5.67 8.20
C VAL A 31 -13.40 6.42 8.11
N PRO A 32 -13.21 7.31 7.10
CA PRO A 32 -12.03 8.18 7.05
C PRO A 32 -11.93 9.04 8.32
N PRO A 33 -10.74 9.15 8.94
CA PRO A 33 -10.57 9.95 10.15
C PRO A 33 -10.65 11.46 9.91
N HIS A 34 -10.55 11.89 8.65
CA HIS A 34 -10.66 13.28 8.21
C HIS A 34 -10.97 13.33 6.69
N PRO A 35 -11.48 14.45 6.15
CA PRO A 35 -11.88 14.55 4.73
C PRO A 35 -10.76 14.22 3.73
N ASN A 36 -9.53 14.59 4.06
CA ASN A 36 -8.37 14.40 3.18
C ASN A 36 -7.57 13.14 3.54
N ALA A 37 -8.26 12.05 3.90
CA ALA A 37 -7.59 10.80 4.20
C ALA A 37 -6.95 10.21 2.93
N THR A 38 -5.77 9.59 3.10
CA THR A 38 -4.95 9.10 1.99
C THR A 38 -5.48 7.78 1.44
N GLY A 39 -5.16 7.46 0.18
CA GLY A 39 -5.32 6.13 -0.41
C GLY A 39 -4.32 5.11 0.15
N GLY A 40 -4.38 3.88 -0.38
CA GLY A 40 -3.40 2.86 -0.07
C GLY A 40 -2.01 3.29 -0.52
N ARG A 41 -0.97 2.98 0.25
CA ARG A 41 0.40 3.45 -0.01
C ARG A 41 1.46 2.59 0.64
N VAL A 42 2.72 2.85 0.28
CA VAL A 42 3.90 2.42 1.04
C VAL A 42 4.56 3.65 1.65
N SER A 43 4.84 3.62 2.95
CA SER A 43 5.70 4.60 3.62
C SER A 43 7.09 3.99 3.90
N ILE A 44 8.14 4.77 3.64
CA ILE A 44 9.54 4.35 3.84
C ILE A 44 10.14 5.25 4.92
N PHE A 45 10.69 4.63 5.95
CA PHE A 45 11.31 5.31 7.09
C PHE A 45 12.78 4.93 7.23
N ASP A 46 13.57 5.78 7.85
CA ASP A 46 14.87 5.43 8.40
C ASP A 46 14.72 4.67 9.74
N SER A 47 15.84 4.15 10.26
CA SER A 47 15.88 3.37 11.49
C SER A 47 15.55 4.17 12.76
N SER A 48 15.53 5.51 12.69
CA SER A 48 15.09 6.39 13.77
C SER A 48 13.59 6.73 13.71
N GLY A 49 12.88 6.22 12.69
CA GLY A 49 11.47 6.51 12.44
C GLY A 49 11.23 7.78 11.61
N GLY A 50 12.29 8.41 11.09
CA GLY A 50 12.19 9.54 10.17
C GLY A 50 11.60 9.10 8.83
N LEU A 51 10.57 9.79 8.34
CA LEU A 51 9.97 9.48 7.05
C LEU A 51 10.90 9.92 5.91
N LEU A 52 11.29 8.97 5.06
CA LEU A 52 12.13 9.21 3.88
C LEU A 52 11.30 9.46 2.63
N ALA A 53 10.28 8.63 2.39
CA ALA A 53 9.49 8.70 1.15
C ALA A 53 8.12 8.03 1.29
N ARG A 54 7.26 8.28 0.30
CA ARG A 54 5.99 7.56 0.10
C ARG A 54 5.77 7.24 -1.37
N VAL A 55 5.13 6.10 -1.62
CA VAL A 55 4.66 5.68 -2.94
C VAL A 55 3.16 5.40 -2.83
N GLY A 56 2.36 5.95 -3.74
CA GLY A 56 0.90 5.87 -3.71
C GLY A 56 0.24 6.82 -2.73
N GLY A 57 -0.99 6.50 -2.34
CA GLY A 57 -1.81 7.32 -1.46
C GLY A 57 -2.74 8.28 -2.21
N GLY A 58 -2.85 8.09 -3.53
CA GLY A 58 -3.66 8.89 -4.44
C GLY A 58 -5.09 8.38 -4.56
N GLU A 59 -5.82 8.90 -5.54
CA GLU A 59 -7.24 8.65 -5.75
C GLU A 59 -7.53 7.56 -6.81
N ASN A 60 -6.49 6.99 -7.43
CA ASN A 60 -6.61 6.10 -8.58
C ASN A 60 -6.02 4.72 -8.29
N PRO A 61 -6.66 3.90 -7.44
CA PRO A 61 -6.13 2.64 -6.91
C PRO A 61 -5.83 1.54 -7.95
N SER A 62 -6.14 1.74 -9.22
CA SER A 62 -5.80 0.82 -10.31
C SER A 62 -4.51 1.19 -11.04
N GLU A 63 -4.05 2.44 -10.92
CA GLU A 63 -2.89 2.94 -11.64
C GLU A 63 -1.58 2.40 -11.06
N PRO A 64 -0.54 2.16 -11.88
CA PRO A 64 0.76 1.79 -11.38
C PRO A 64 1.29 2.81 -10.36
N GLY A 65 1.72 2.32 -9.21
CA GLY A 65 2.21 3.15 -8.12
C GLY A 65 1.16 3.71 -7.17
N ASP A 66 -0.14 3.44 -7.39
CA ASP A 66 -1.21 3.62 -6.39
C ASP A 66 -1.79 2.26 -5.99
N PHE A 67 -2.66 2.21 -4.97
CA PHE A 67 -3.07 0.93 -4.40
C PHE A 67 -4.55 0.89 -3.97
N PHE A 68 -5.20 -0.23 -4.23
CA PHE A 68 -6.56 -0.54 -3.78
C PHE A 68 -6.59 -1.08 -2.35
N ALA A 69 -5.76 -2.07 -2.06
CA ALA A 69 -5.71 -2.74 -0.76
C ALA A 69 -4.33 -3.40 -0.52
N PRO A 70 -3.24 -2.61 -0.42
CA PRO A 70 -1.89 -3.14 -0.18
C PRO A 70 -1.83 -3.74 1.23
N HIS A 71 -1.45 -5.02 1.30
CA HIS A 71 -1.57 -5.80 2.53
C HIS A 71 -0.30 -6.53 2.93
N ASP A 72 0.52 -6.92 1.95
CA ASP A 72 1.78 -7.65 2.18
C ASP A 72 2.89 -6.97 1.37
N ILE A 73 4.12 -7.00 1.89
CA ILE A 73 5.26 -6.26 1.36
C ILE A 73 6.57 -7.04 1.54
N TRP A 74 7.36 -7.13 0.48
CA TRP A 74 8.64 -7.84 0.54
C TRP A 74 9.71 -7.23 -0.35
N LEU A 75 10.98 -7.47 -0.01
CA LEU A 75 12.14 -7.07 -0.80
C LEU A 75 12.85 -8.31 -1.37
N ASP A 76 13.20 -8.28 -2.65
CA ASP A 76 14.13 -9.28 -3.19
C ASP A 76 15.59 -8.97 -2.78
N SER A 77 16.50 -9.90 -3.08
CA SER A 77 17.93 -9.74 -2.76
C SER A 77 18.62 -8.60 -3.51
N GLN A 78 17.99 -8.04 -4.54
CA GLN A 78 18.48 -6.86 -5.27
C GLN A 78 17.88 -5.57 -4.71
N GLY A 79 16.95 -5.66 -3.75
CA GLY A 79 16.26 -4.55 -3.12
C GLY A 79 15.09 -4.02 -3.94
N SER A 80 14.58 -4.76 -4.92
CA SER A 80 13.30 -4.43 -5.55
C SER A 80 12.16 -4.73 -4.57
N LEU A 81 11.18 -3.84 -4.52
CA LEU A 81 10.03 -3.93 -3.63
C LEU A 81 8.85 -4.61 -4.32
N TYR A 82 8.19 -5.50 -3.61
CA TYR A 82 6.98 -6.19 -4.02
C TYR A 82 5.88 -5.82 -3.05
N VAL A 83 4.72 -5.42 -3.57
CA VAL A 83 3.54 -5.09 -2.76
C VAL A 83 2.36 -5.86 -3.31
N SER A 84 1.74 -6.70 -2.48
CA SER A 84 0.58 -7.48 -2.88
C SER A 84 -0.72 -6.96 -2.27
N GLU A 85 -1.81 -7.18 -2.98
CA GLU A 85 -3.11 -6.59 -2.66
C GLU A 85 -4.22 -7.62 -2.48
N VAL A 86 -5.05 -7.41 -1.47
CA VAL A 86 -6.16 -8.30 -1.12
C VAL A 86 -7.52 -7.77 -1.61
N ILE A 87 -7.58 -7.40 -2.89
CA ILE A 87 -8.73 -6.68 -3.48
C ILE A 87 -10.08 -7.38 -3.23
N ARG A 88 -10.14 -8.70 -3.39
CA ARG A 88 -11.41 -9.45 -3.24
C ARG A 88 -11.95 -9.40 -1.81
N SER A 89 -11.11 -9.60 -0.80
CA SER A 89 -11.55 -9.57 0.60
C SER A 89 -11.85 -8.12 1.03
N ALA A 90 -11.05 -7.16 0.58
CA ALA A 90 -11.25 -5.74 0.86
C ALA A 90 -12.52 -5.18 0.21
N ALA A 91 -12.95 -5.76 -0.91
CA ALA A 91 -14.22 -5.45 -1.59
C ALA A 91 -15.39 -6.35 -1.16
N SER A 92 -15.33 -6.95 0.04
CA SER A 92 -16.41 -7.79 0.61
C SER A 92 -16.85 -8.93 -0.33
N GLY A 93 -15.88 -9.58 -0.97
CA GLY A 93 -16.10 -10.71 -1.88
C GLY A 93 -16.52 -10.30 -3.30
N LYS A 94 -16.84 -9.02 -3.54
CA LYS A 94 -17.18 -8.51 -4.88
C LYS A 94 -15.88 -8.16 -5.59
N LYS A 95 -15.71 -8.60 -6.85
CA LYS A 95 -14.60 -8.09 -7.68
C LYS A 95 -14.98 -6.65 -8.09
N PRO A 96 -14.15 -5.63 -7.81
CA PRO A 96 -14.35 -4.30 -8.39
C PRO A 96 -14.42 -4.42 -9.91
N THR A 97 -15.48 -3.87 -10.52
CA THR A 97 -15.72 -3.96 -11.96
C THR A 97 -15.19 -2.71 -12.68
N GLY A 98 -14.86 -2.83 -13.96
CA GLY A 98 -14.60 -1.68 -14.84
C GLY A 98 -13.16 -1.16 -14.85
N ARG A 99 -12.23 -1.78 -14.12
CA ARG A 99 -10.78 -1.52 -14.21
C ARG A 99 -10.00 -2.81 -13.96
N ASP A 100 -8.81 -2.91 -14.53
CA ASP A 100 -7.84 -3.95 -14.16
C ASP A 100 -7.06 -3.49 -12.94
N PHE A 101 -7.44 -4.03 -11.79
CA PHE A 101 -6.70 -3.86 -10.56
C PHE A 101 -5.59 -4.91 -10.49
N HIS A 102 -4.37 -4.45 -10.25
CA HIS A 102 -3.21 -5.31 -10.04
C HIS A 102 -3.35 -6.05 -8.70
N THR A 103 -2.93 -7.30 -8.59
CA THR A 103 -2.87 -8.00 -7.28
C THR A 103 -1.47 -8.00 -6.69
N LEU A 104 -0.48 -7.59 -7.49
CA LEU A 104 0.93 -7.51 -7.14
C LEU A 104 1.58 -6.43 -8.00
N GLN A 105 2.32 -5.53 -7.37
CA GLN A 105 3.20 -4.59 -8.05
C GLN A 105 4.66 -4.84 -7.65
N LYS A 106 5.57 -4.73 -8.63
CA LYS A 106 7.02 -4.74 -8.42
C LYS A 106 7.60 -3.36 -8.72
N PHE A 107 8.29 -2.78 -7.77
CA PHE A 107 9.06 -1.54 -7.91
C PHE A 107 10.54 -1.89 -8.00
N VAL A 108 11.12 -1.69 -9.18
CA VAL A 108 12.51 -2.04 -9.45
C VAL A 108 13.43 -0.98 -8.85
N LYS A 109 14.44 -1.42 -8.10
CA LYS A 109 15.51 -0.55 -7.64
C LYS A 109 16.47 -0.30 -8.81
N THR A 110 16.58 0.97 -9.22
CA THR A 110 17.52 1.43 -10.26
C THR A 110 18.81 1.97 -9.66
#